data_AF-A0A6B2VL72-F1
#
_entry.id   AF-A0A6B2VL72-F1
#
_cell.length_a   1.000
_cell.length_b   1.000
_cell.length_c   1.000
_cell.angle_alpha   90.00
_cell.angle_beta   90.00
_cell.angle_gamma   90.00
#
_symmetry.space_group_name_H-M   'P 1'
#
loop_
_entity.id
_entity.type
_entity.pdbx_description
1 polymer ?
#
loop_
_entity_poly.entity_id
_entity_poly.type
_entity_poly.pdbx_seq_one_letter_code
_entity_poly.pdbx_strand_id
1 'polypeptide(L)'
;MITWPELTAAEPRLAELEKAVRLEAASAETDPMWSFSRYWSYTLRPAIRPLVGWHRDTGAHPHLETEEAWHAAISHLIGLLPAGEGLWAS
;
A
#
# COMPACT_ATOMS: atom_id res chain seq x y z
N MET A 1 -6.93 10.61 13.45
CA MET A 1 -7.01 10.08 12.09
C MET A 1 -5.85 10.64 11.29
N ILE A 2 -4.74 9.91 11.24
CA ILE A 2 -3.59 10.28 10.44
C ILE A 2 -3.95 10.24 8.95
N THR A 3 -3.60 11.29 8.22
CA THR A 3 -3.94 11.46 6.81
C THR A 3 -2.77 11.03 5.92
N TRP A 4 -3.05 10.77 4.65
CA TRP A 4 -2.01 10.41 3.68
C TRP A 4 -0.95 11.51 3.48
N PRO A 5 -1.29 12.81 3.42
CA PRO A 5 -0.28 13.88 3.41
C PRO A 5 0.62 13.89 4.66
N GLU A 6 0.08 13.60 5.84
CA GLU A 6 0.89 13.52 7.07
C GLU A 6 1.84 12.32 7.05
N LEU A 7 1.36 11.16 6.57
CA LEU A 7 2.18 9.97 6.40
C LEU A 7 3.34 10.21 5.43
N THR A 8 3.07 10.79 4.26
CA THR A 8 4.09 11.06 3.23
C THR A 8 5.03 12.20 3.60
N ALA A 9 4.61 13.16 4.43
CA ALA A 9 5.50 14.17 5.00
C ALA A 9 6.50 13.55 6.00
N ALA A 10 6.06 12.57 6.80
CA ALA A 10 6.90 11.86 7.75
C ALA A 10 7.80 10.80 7.09
N GLU A 11 7.33 10.16 6.02
CA GLU A 11 8.05 9.14 5.25
C GLU A 11 7.81 9.35 3.73
N PRO A 12 8.68 10.13 3.05
CA PRO A 12 8.53 10.43 1.62
C PRO A 12 8.55 9.20 0.71
N ARG A 13 9.12 8.07 1.14
CA ARG A 13 9.09 6.83 0.35
C ARG A 13 7.67 6.29 0.15
N LEU A 14 6.72 6.67 1.01
CA LEU A 14 5.30 6.34 0.82
C LEU A 14 4.73 6.99 -0.46
N ALA A 15 5.19 8.18 -0.84
CA ALA A 15 4.76 8.83 -2.08
C ALA A 15 5.29 8.10 -3.32
N GLU A 16 6.51 7.57 -3.27
CA GLU A 16 7.05 6.72 -4.34
C GLU A 16 6.31 5.39 -4.42
N LEU A 17 5.94 4.80 -3.27
CA LEU A 17 5.11 3.61 -3.22
C LEU A 17 3.72 3.85 -3.83
N GLU A 18 3.08 4.99 -3.54
CA GLU A 18 1.81 5.37 -4.18
C GLU A 18 1.93 5.44 -5.70
N LYS A 19 2.99 6.07 -6.23
CA LYS A 19 3.23 6.11 -7.68
C LYS A 19 3.33 4.71 -8.27
N ALA A 20 4.07 3.81 -7.62
CA ALA A 20 4.19 2.42 -8.05
C ALA A 20 2.85 1.68 -8.03
N VAL A 21 2.03 1.88 -6.99
CA VAL A 21 0.68 1.28 -6.88
C VAL A 21 -0.25 1.82 -7.96
N ARG A 22 -0.19 3.12 -8.30
CA ARG A 22 -0.99 3.70 -9.39
C ARG A 22 -0.60 3.13 -10.76
N LEU A 23 0.69 2.93 -11.01
CA LEU A 23 1.18 2.31 -12.24
C LEU A 23 0.74 0.84 -12.34
N GLU A 24 0.80 0.11 -11.22
CA GLU A 24 0.26 -1.25 -11.15
C GLU A 24 -1.24 -1.26 -11.45
N ALA A 25 -2.02 -0.38 -10.82
CA ALA A 25 -3.47 -0.30 -11.01
C ALA A 25 -3.83 -0.06 -12.49
N ALA A 26 -3.13 0.84 -13.17
CA ALA A 26 -3.32 1.08 -14.60
C ALA A 26 -2.98 -0.16 -15.46
N SER A 27 -1.96 -0.92 -15.08
CA SER A 27 -1.58 -2.15 -15.78
C SER A 27 -2.62 -3.26 -15.54
N ALA A 28 -3.09 -3.38 -14.30
CA ALA A 28 -4.08 -4.35 -13.83
C ALA A 28 -5.42 -4.25 -14.58
N GLU A 29 -5.85 -3.05 -14.98
CA GLU A 29 -7.07 -2.86 -15.78
C GLU A 29 -7.02 -3.58 -17.13
N THR A 30 -5.81 -3.83 -17.66
CA THR A 30 -5.61 -4.44 -18.98
C THR A 30 -5.00 -5.84 -18.93
N ASP A 31 -4.56 -6.29 -17.76
CA ASP A 31 -3.93 -7.60 -17.57
C ASP A 31 -4.96 -8.62 -17.01
N PRO A 32 -5.44 -9.58 -17.83
CA PRO A 32 -6.38 -10.60 -17.37
C PRO A 32 -5.77 -11.60 -16.37
N MET A 33 -4.44 -11.63 -16.23
CA MET A 33 -3.73 -12.46 -15.25
C MET A 33 -3.49 -11.74 -13.92
N TRP A 34 -3.88 -10.47 -13.82
CA TRP A 34 -3.67 -9.68 -12.63
C TRP A 34 -4.44 -10.25 -11.43
N SER A 35 -3.81 -10.22 -10.26
CA SER A 35 -4.40 -10.73 -9.03
C SER A 35 -4.03 -9.83 -7.86
N PHE A 36 -5.05 -9.18 -7.30
CA PHE A 36 -4.93 -8.42 -6.05
C PHE A 36 -4.24 -9.25 -4.97
N SER A 37 -4.70 -10.48 -4.76
CA SER A 37 -4.18 -11.39 -3.72
C SER A 37 -2.68 -11.65 -3.87
N ARG A 38 -2.18 -11.82 -5.11
CA ARG A 38 -0.73 -11.96 -5.38
C ARG A 38 0.01 -10.64 -5.17
N TYR A 39 -0.47 -9.55 -5.75
CA TYR A 39 0.17 -8.25 -5.64
C TYR A 39 0.27 -7.78 -4.18
N TRP A 40 -0.81 -7.93 -3.41
CA TRP A 40 -0.84 -7.65 -1.99
C TRP A 40 0.20 -8.47 -1.22
N SER A 41 0.19 -9.79 -1.38
CA SER A 41 0.99 -10.69 -0.56
C SER A 41 2.49 -10.61 -0.86
N TYR A 42 2.84 -10.44 -2.13
CA TYR A 42 4.24 -10.55 -2.60
C TYR A 42 4.90 -9.21 -2.92
N THR A 43 4.12 -8.13 -3.13
CA THR A 43 4.67 -6.83 -3.52
C THR A 43 4.29 -5.74 -2.54
N LEU A 44 2.98 -5.43 -2.40
CA LEU A 44 2.55 -4.25 -1.64
C LEU A 44 2.77 -4.40 -0.13
N ARG A 45 2.36 -5.52 0.49
CA ARG A 45 2.52 -5.75 1.92
C ARG A 45 4.01 -5.76 2.34
N PRO A 46 4.93 -6.43 1.63
CA PRO A 46 6.36 -6.33 1.91
C PRO A 46 6.94 -4.92 1.77
N ALA A 47 6.47 -4.14 0.79
CA ALA A 47 6.97 -2.78 0.53
C ALA A 47 6.50 -1.75 1.56
N ILE A 48 5.24 -1.83 2.00
CA ILE A 48 4.65 -0.89 2.96
C ILE A 48 5.06 -1.17 4.40
N ARG A 49 5.30 -2.44 4.76
CA ARG A 49 5.67 -2.87 6.12
C ARG A 49 6.88 -2.13 6.74
N PRO A 50 8.00 -1.91 6.05
CA PRO A 50 9.12 -1.15 6.61
C PRO A 50 8.87 0.36 6.69
N LEU A 51 7.80 0.88 6.11
CA LEU A 51 7.50 2.33 6.06
C LEU A 51 6.53 2.78 7.16
N VAL A 52 5.65 1.88 7.60
CA VAL A 52 4.62 2.14 8.63
C VAL A 52 4.62 1.01 9.67
N GLY A 53 5.76 0.87 10.34
CA GLY A 53 6.22 -0.32 11.07
C GLY A 53 5.33 -0.86 12.19
N TRP A 54 4.21 -1.48 11.84
CA TRP A 54 3.27 -2.19 12.75
C TRP A 54 3.91 -3.19 13.73
N HIS A 55 5.13 -3.66 13.45
CA HIS A 55 5.82 -4.72 14.20
C HIS A 55 7.28 -4.41 14.56
N ARG A 56 7.73 -3.16 14.44
CA ARG A 56 9.11 -2.83 14.82
C ARG A 56 9.14 -1.52 15.59
N ASP A 57 9.61 -1.61 16.83
CA ASP A 57 9.99 -0.48 17.67
C ASP A 57 11.40 -0.05 17.23
N THR A 58 11.50 0.55 16.03
CA THR A 58 12.79 1.13 15.60
C THR A 58 13.03 2.49 16.23
N GLY A 59 11.98 3.13 16.76
CA GLY A 59 12.02 4.46 17.36
C GLY A 59 12.35 5.57 16.37
N ALA A 60 12.50 5.24 15.08
CA ALA A 60 12.91 6.19 14.04
C ALA A 60 11.78 7.17 13.71
N HIS A 61 10.54 6.68 13.67
CA HIS A 61 9.34 7.49 13.41
C HIS A 61 8.17 7.04 14.28
N PRO A 62 8.07 7.51 15.54
CA PRO A 62 7.05 7.07 16.50
C PRO A 62 5.61 7.20 15.97
N HIS A 63 5.36 8.21 15.13
CA HIS A 63 4.05 8.43 14.51
C HIS A 63 3.67 7.36 13.45
N LEU A 64 4.67 6.74 12.82
CA LEU A 64 4.48 5.76 11.75
C LEU A 64 4.44 4.31 12.25
N GLU A 65 4.92 4.07 13.47
CA GLU A 65 4.93 2.74 14.11
C GLU A 65 3.60 2.42 14.83
N THR A 66 2.54 3.20 14.56
CA THR A 66 1.23 3.03 15.18
C THR A 66 0.30 2.15 14.36
N GLU A 67 -0.67 1.53 15.04
CA GLU A 67 -1.74 0.78 14.37
C GLU A 67 -2.58 1.65 13.44
N GLU A 68 -2.79 2.90 13.83
CA GLU A 68 -3.51 3.89 13.02
C GLU A 68 -2.77 4.22 11.72
N ALA A 69 -1.45 4.44 11.76
CA ALA A 69 -0.64 4.72 10.58
C ALA A 69 -0.63 3.57 9.58
N TRP A 70 -0.51 2.34 10.07
CA TRP A 70 -0.63 1.14 9.24
C TRP A 70 -1.98 1.04 8.56
N HIS A 71 -3.07 1.17 9.31
CA HIS A 71 -4.42 1.08 8.75
C HIS A 71 -4.70 2.20 7.75
N ALA A 72 -4.29 3.43 8.04
CA ALA A 72 -4.46 4.56 7.12
C ALA A 72 -3.68 4.35 5.81
N ALA A 73 -2.42 3.90 5.91
CA ALA A 73 -1.58 3.67 4.74
C ALA A 73 -2.09 2.52 3.86
N ILE A 74 -2.50 1.41 4.48
CA ILE A 74 -3.07 0.27 3.76
C ILE A 74 -4.38 0.65 3.09
N SER A 75 -5.29 1.29 3.82
CA SER A 75 -6.61 1.66 3.28
C SER A 75 -6.47 2.60 2.09
N HIS A 76 -5.53 3.55 2.17
CA HIS A 76 -5.22 4.43 1.05
C HIS A 76 -4.70 3.63 -0.16
N LEU A 77 -3.64 2.83 0.01
CA LEU A 77 -2.99 2.14 -1.11
C LEU A 77 -3.86 1.05 -1.73
N ILE A 78 -4.63 0.30 -0.94
CA ILE A 78 -5.60 -0.68 -1.46
C ILE A 78 -6.72 0.04 -2.21
N GLY A 79 -7.17 1.20 -1.74
CA GLY A 79 -8.21 1.99 -2.42
C GLY A 79 -7.82 2.51 -3.81
N LEU A 80 -6.54 2.43 -4.18
CA LEU A 80 -6.06 2.77 -5.53
C LEU A 80 -6.12 1.58 -6.50
N LEU A 81 -6.25 0.36 -6.00
CA LEU A 81 -6.24 -0.86 -6.80
C LEU A 81 -7.65 -1.17 -7.32
N PRO A 82 -7.76 -1.76 -8.52
CA PRO A 82 -9.07 -2.17 -9.05
C PRO A 82 -9.68 -3.25 -8.14
N ALA A 83 -11.01 -3.22 -8.02
CA ALA A 83 -11.77 -4.11 -7.14
C ALA A 83 -11.74 -5.60 -7.58
N GLY A 84 -11.15 -5.93 -8.73
CA GLY A 84 -11.20 -7.26 -9.33
C GLY A 84 -10.02 -8.14 -8.96
N GLU A 85 -10.28 -9.32 -8.40
CA GLU A 85 -9.47 -10.48 -8.81
C GLU A 85 -9.68 -10.62 -10.33
N GLY A 86 -8.59 -10.72 -11.12
CA GLY A 86 -8.65 -10.70 -12.57
C GLY A 86 -9.81 -11.55 -13.11
N LEU A 87 -10.50 -11.03 -14.13
CA LEU A 87 -11.67 -11.64 -14.78
C LEU A 87 -11.42 -13.11 -15.13
N TRP A 88 -11.69 -14.01 -14.19
CA TRP A 88 -11.76 -15.45 -14.39
C TRP A 88 -13.08 -15.93 -13.78
N ALA A 89 -14.15 -15.71 -14.52
CA ALA A 89 -15.38 -16.48 -14.40
C ALA A 89 -16.04 -16.57 -15.79
N SER A 90 -15.64 -17.58 -16.56
CA SER A 90 -16.42 -18.16 -17.65
C SER A 90 -16.27 -19.67 -17.57
#